data_AF-A0A7C7KM17-F1
#
_entry.id   AF-A0A7C7KM17-F1
#
_cell.length_a   1.000
_cell.length_b   1.000
_cell.length_c   1.000
_cell.angle_alpha   90.00
_cell.angle_beta   90.00
_cell.angle_gamma   90.00
#
_symmetry.space_group_name_H-M   'P 1'
#
loop_
_entity.id
_entity.type
_entity.pdbx_description
1 polymer ?
#
loop_
_entity_poly.entity_id
_entity_poly.type
_entity_poly.pdbx_seq_one_letter_code
_entity_poly.pdbx_strand_id
1 'polypeptide(L)'
;MLIRIKRGWELPESQATPEDVFLKRRSLLKAAAAGPLLLGAGGLLAGCDEAPNQVAEAAEDPKPVEDPSAGLYPVDRNERYVLDRPITDETLATTYN
;
A
#
# COMPACT_ATOMS: atom_id res chain seq x y z
N MET A 1 -1.34 31.25 13.15
CA MET A 1 -0.43 30.28 13.79
C MET A 1 -1.21 28.99 14.02
N LEU A 2 -0.90 27.91 13.30
CA LEU A 2 -1.63 26.65 13.41
C LEU A 2 -1.00 25.81 14.53
N ILE A 3 -1.61 25.81 15.71
CA ILE A 3 -1.21 24.89 16.78
C ILE A 3 -1.71 23.50 16.38
N ARG A 4 -0.80 22.63 15.93
CA ARG A 4 -1.13 21.23 15.64
C ARG A 4 -1.07 20.42 16.94
N ILE A 5 -2.24 20.03 17.43
CA ILE A 5 -2.37 19.09 18.56
C ILE A 5 -2.14 17.69 17.99
N LYS A 6 -1.06 17.03 18.42
CA LYS A 6 -0.74 15.67 18.00
C LYS A 6 -1.68 14.66 18.66
N ARG A 7 -2.14 13.66 17.90
CA ARG A 7 -2.94 12.54 18.43
C ARG A 7 -2.02 11.57 19.16
N GLY A 8 -2.54 10.84 20.16
CA GLY A 8 -1.74 9.94 21.01
C GLY A 8 -1.03 8.79 20.29
N TRP A 9 -1.41 8.51 19.04
CA TRP A 9 -0.82 7.48 18.18
C TRP A 9 0.08 8.06 17.08
N GLU A 10 0.23 9.38 16.98
CA GLU A 10 1.04 10.01 15.96
C GLU A 10 2.53 9.92 16.32
N LEU A 11 3.30 9.27 15.44
CA LEU A 11 4.74 9.28 15.52
C LEU A 11 5.27 10.70 15.24
N PRO A 12 6.20 11.24 16.05
CA PRO A 12 6.87 12.48 15.72
C PRO A 12 7.60 12.39 14.36
N GLU A 13 7.51 13.43 13.53
CA GLU A 13 8.17 13.46 12.22
C GLU A 13 9.69 13.25 12.30
N SER A 14 10.33 13.72 13.38
CA SER A 14 11.76 13.49 13.65
C SER A 14 12.11 12.04 13.95
N GLN A 15 11.13 11.20 14.33
CA GLN A 15 11.32 9.76 14.48
C GLN A 15 11.00 8.99 13.20
N ALA A 16 10.20 9.58 12.30
CA ALA A 16 9.83 8.94 11.04
C ALA A 16 11.03 8.86 10.07
N THR A 17 11.95 9.83 10.15
CA THR A 17 13.14 9.87 9.27
C THR A 17 14.36 10.26 10.09
N PRO A 18 15.44 9.44 10.07
CA PRO A 18 16.72 9.82 10.64
C PRO A 18 17.24 11.14 10.05
N GLU A 19 17.88 11.96 10.89
CA GLU A 19 18.33 13.30 10.51
C GLU A 19 19.34 13.27 9.34
N ASP A 20 20.25 12.29 9.35
CA ASP A 20 21.27 12.13 8.31
C ASP A 20 20.64 11.81 6.94
N VAL A 21 19.54 11.06 6.93
CA VAL A 21 18.74 10.79 5.72
C VAL A 21 18.04 12.06 5.22
N PHE A 22 17.45 12.85 6.13
CA PHE A 22 16.80 14.12 5.78
C PHE A 22 17.80 15.13 5.18
N LEU A 23 18.97 15.27 5.80
CA LEU A 23 20.04 16.15 5.32
C LEU A 23 20.57 15.69 3.95
N LYS A 24 20.62 14.38 3.70
CA LYS A 24 21.10 13.78 2.45
C LYS A 24 19.98 13.43 1.45
N ARG A 25 18.76 13.93 1.64
CA ARG A 25 17.59 13.58 0.81
C ARG A 25 17.82 13.68 -0.70
N ARG A 26 18.59 14.67 -1.16
CA ARG A 26 18.91 14.83 -2.60
C ARG A 26 19.85 13.74 -3.11
N SER A 27 20.76 13.25 -2.28
CA SER A 27 21.62 12.11 -2.61
C SER A 27 20.80 10.82 -2.68
N LEU A 28 19.88 10.64 -1.73
CA LEU A 28 18.95 9.50 -1.72
C LEU A 28 18.07 9.47 -2.98
N LEU A 29 17.51 10.62 -3.37
CA LEU A 29 16.73 10.72 -4.61
C LEU A 29 17.56 10.41 -5.88
N LYS A 30 18.82 10.86 -5.93
CA LYS A 30 19.72 10.53 -7.05
C LYS A 30 20.03 9.04 -7.12
N ALA A 31 20.27 8.40 -5.97
CA ALA A 31 20.51 6.95 -5.90
C ALA A 31 19.25 6.16 -6.27
N ALA A 32 18.08 6.57 -5.77
CA ALA A 32 16.80 5.95 -6.11
C ALA A 32 16.47 6.08 -7.60
N ALA A 33 16.81 7.21 -8.24
CA ALA A 33 16.65 7.40 -9.67
C ALA A 33 17.64 6.58 -10.52
N ALA A 34 18.78 6.16 -9.97
CA ALA A 34 19.78 5.39 -10.71
C ALA A 34 19.25 4.01 -11.15
N GLY A 35 18.43 3.35 -10.32
CA GLY A 35 17.83 2.05 -10.67
C GLY A 35 16.91 2.13 -11.89
N PRO A 36 15.84 2.96 -11.86
CA PRO A 36 14.93 3.15 -12.98
C PRO A 36 15.60 3.75 -14.22
N LEU A 37 16.59 4.63 -14.06
CA LEU A 37 17.31 5.19 -15.21
C LEU A 37 18.22 4.16 -15.88
N LEU A 38 18.86 3.26 -15.13
CA LEU A 38 19.68 2.18 -15.70
C LEU A 38 18.81 1.09 -16.35
N LEU A 39 17.69 0.73 -15.72
CA LEU A 39 16.70 -0.19 -16.30
C LEU A 39 15.98 0.40 -17.52
N GLY A 40 15.65 1.70 -17.48
CA GLY A 40 15.01 2.43 -18.56
C GLY A 40 15.95 2.76 -19.72
N ALA A 41 17.24 3.01 -19.47
CA ALA A 41 18.22 3.23 -20.52
C ALA A 41 18.48 1.97 -21.37
N GLY A 42 18.42 0.78 -20.76
CA GLY A 42 18.44 -0.48 -21.49
C GLY A 42 17.24 -0.66 -22.41
N GLY A 43 16.03 -0.28 -21.95
CA GLY A 43 14.82 -0.29 -22.76
C GLY A 43 14.75 0.79 -23.84
N LEU A 44 15.33 1.97 -23.59
CA LEU A 44 15.39 3.08 -24.55
C LEU A 44 16.41 2.84 -25.67
N LEU A 45 17.54 2.17 -25.39
CA LEU A 45 18.52 1.81 -26.41
C LEU A 45 18.11 0.56 -27.21
N ALA A 46 17.36 -0.36 -26.60
CA ALA A 46 16.81 -1.54 -27.29
C ALA A 46 15.53 -1.25 -28.11
N GLY A 47 14.92 -0.07 -27.95
CA GLY A 47 13.70 0.35 -28.66
C GLY A 47 13.93 1.04 -30.01
N CYS A 48 15.19 1.18 -30.47
CA CYS A 48 15.51 1.77 -31.77
C CYS A 48 15.54 0.78 -32.93
N ASP A 49 15.50 -0.52 -32.66
CA ASP A 49 15.17 -1.53 -33.67
C ASP A 49 13.66 -1.73 -33.65
N GLU A 50 13.03 -1.75 -34.83
CA GLU A 50 11.62 -2.10 -35.04
C GLU A 50 11.34 -3.54 -34.61
N ALA A 51 11.39 -3.81 -33.30
CA ALA A 51 10.93 -5.06 -32.74
C ALA A 51 9.40 -5.02 -32.68
N PRO A 52 8.71 -6.08 -33.14
CA PRO A 52 7.26 -6.13 -33.09
C PRO A 52 6.82 -5.96 -31.64
N ASN A 53 5.87 -5.05 -31.45
CA ASN A 53 5.17 -4.76 -30.21
C ASN A 53 4.90 -6.09 -29.48
N GLN A 54 5.72 -6.42 -28.48
CA GLN A 54 5.44 -7.53 -27.59
C GLN A 54 4.28 -7.08 -26.74
N VAL A 55 3.07 -7.35 -27.24
CA VAL A 55 1.87 -7.42 -26.43
C VAL A 55 2.24 -8.30 -25.26
N ALA A 56 2.37 -7.69 -24.08
CA ALA A 56 2.39 -8.43 -22.84
C ALA A 56 1.17 -9.33 -22.89
N GLU A 57 1.39 -10.64 -22.97
CA GLU A 57 0.32 -11.61 -22.76
C GLU A 57 -0.29 -11.22 -21.42
N ALA A 58 -1.52 -10.73 -21.48
CA ALA A 58 -2.33 -10.55 -20.29
C ALA A 58 -2.31 -11.90 -19.62
N ALA A 59 -1.64 -11.96 -18.47
CA ALA A 59 -1.57 -13.15 -17.65
C ALA A 59 -2.98 -13.74 -17.60
N GLU A 60 -3.05 -15.02 -17.98
CA GLU A 60 -4.24 -15.86 -17.93
C GLU A 60 -5.14 -15.47 -16.77
N ASP A 61 -6.46 -15.47 -17.02
CA ASP A 61 -7.56 -15.28 -16.08
C ASP A 61 -7.09 -15.35 -14.62
N PRO A 62 -7.26 -14.29 -13.80
CA PRO A 62 -6.80 -14.30 -12.43
C PRO A 62 -7.42 -15.52 -11.76
N LYS A 63 -6.60 -16.58 -11.60
CA LYS A 63 -6.99 -17.78 -10.87
C LYS A 63 -7.54 -17.26 -9.55
N PRO A 64 -8.74 -17.69 -9.11
CA PRO A 64 -9.28 -17.26 -7.84
C PRO A 64 -8.18 -17.48 -6.81
N VAL A 65 -7.59 -16.39 -6.32
CA VAL A 65 -6.58 -16.46 -5.28
C VAL A 65 -7.39 -16.92 -4.08
N GLU A 66 -7.28 -18.20 -3.76
CA GLU A 66 -7.92 -18.75 -2.57
C GLU A 66 -7.49 -17.88 -1.39
N ASP A 67 -8.45 -17.30 -0.69
CA ASP A 67 -8.17 -16.44 0.44
C ASP A 67 -7.45 -17.28 1.50
N PRO A 68 -6.16 -17.01 1.76
CA PRO A 68 -5.37 -17.81 2.71
C PRO A 68 -5.91 -17.69 4.15
N SER A 69 -6.79 -16.72 4.40
CA SER A 69 -7.46 -16.50 5.68
C SER A 69 -8.87 -17.11 5.76
N ALA A 70 -9.39 -17.72 4.69
CA ALA A 70 -10.73 -18.31 4.68
C ALA A 70 -10.93 -19.34 5.81
N GLY A 71 -9.90 -20.12 6.13
CA GLY A 71 -9.91 -21.09 7.24
C GLY A 71 -9.87 -20.48 8.64
N LEU A 72 -9.68 -19.16 8.77
CA LEU A 72 -9.70 -18.46 10.05
C LEU A 72 -11.11 -18.06 10.48
N TYR A 73 -12.12 -18.19 9.61
CA TYR A 73 -13.49 -17.76 9.87
C TYR A 73 -14.46 -18.95 9.98
N PRO A 74 -15.51 -18.83 10.82
CA PRO A 74 -15.78 -17.71 11.73
C PRO A 74 -14.83 -17.72 12.94
N VAL A 75 -14.41 -16.53 13.38
CA VAL A 75 -13.65 -16.37 14.62
C VAL A 75 -14.60 -16.33 15.83
N ASP A 76 -14.14 -16.81 16.97
CA ASP A 76 -14.89 -16.76 18.22
C ASP A 76 -15.16 -15.31 18.67
N ARG A 77 -16.34 -15.07 19.24
CA ARG A 77 -16.70 -13.75 19.77
C ARG A 77 -16.02 -13.50 21.11
N ASN A 78 -15.47 -12.30 21.28
CA ASN A 78 -14.88 -11.89 22.55
C ASN A 78 -15.96 -11.52 23.58
N GLU A 79 -16.13 -12.36 24.60
CA GLU A 79 -17.13 -12.18 25.66
C GLU A 79 -16.90 -10.96 26.57
N ARG A 80 -15.71 -10.33 26.52
CA ARG A 80 -15.47 -9.05 27.22
C ARG A 80 -16.34 -7.92 26.67
N TYR A 81 -16.73 -7.99 25.40
CA TYR A 81 -17.44 -6.93 24.70
C TYR A 81 -18.82 -7.41 24.23
N VAL A 82 -19.77 -7.37 25.16
CA VAL A 82 -21.18 -7.71 24.91
C VAL A 82 -21.97 -6.42 24.65
N LEU A 83 -22.90 -6.47 23.70
CA LEU A 83 -23.79 -5.36 23.41
C LEU A 83 -24.92 -5.30 24.46
N ASP A 84 -25.22 -4.09 24.90
CA ASP A 84 -26.37 -3.74 25.74
C ASP A 84 -27.65 -3.47 24.91
N ARG A 85 -27.53 -3.52 23.58
CA ARG A 85 -28.56 -3.12 22.61
C ARG A 85 -28.63 -4.10 21.43
N PRO A 86 -29.73 -4.12 20.65
CA PRO A 86 -29.82 -4.95 19.45
C PRO A 86 -28.80 -4.54 18.38
N ILE A 87 -28.32 -5.53 17.61
CA ILE A 87 -27.46 -5.32 16.45
C ILE A 87 -28.26 -4.63 15.34
N THR A 88 -27.65 -3.65 14.69
CA THR A 88 -28.20 -2.99 13.51
C THR A 88 -28.28 -3.98 12.34
N ASP A 89 -29.38 -3.94 11.59
CA ASP A 89 -29.55 -4.78 10.40
C ASP A 89 -28.40 -4.60 9.40
N GLU A 90 -27.92 -5.69 8.83
CA GLU A 90 -26.79 -5.71 7.88
C GLU A 90 -27.04 -4.78 6.69
N THR A 91 -28.28 -4.73 6.19
CA THR A 91 -28.66 -3.89 5.06
C THR A 91 -28.46 -2.42 5.40
N LEU A 92 -28.88 -2.01 6.60
CA LEU A 92 -28.73 -0.63 7.05
C LEU A 92 -27.25 -0.29 7.30
N ALA A 93 -26.51 -1.21 7.93
CA ALA A 93 -25.10 -1.02 8.27
C ALA A 93 -24.19 -0.91 7.03
N THR A 94 -24.56 -1.55 5.92
CA THR A 94 -23.77 -1.52 4.67
C THR A 94 -24.22 -0.45 3.69
N THR A 95 -25.46 0.06 3.80
CA THR A 95 -26.04 0.98 2.80
C THR A 95 -26.01 2.44 3.23
N TYR A 96 -26.12 2.74 4.54
CA TYR A 96 -26.26 4.11 5.04
C TYR A 96 -25.00 4.57 5.79
N ASN A 97 -24.12 5.32 5.10
CA ASN A 97 -22.80 5.77 5.59
C ASN A 97 -22.72 7.29 5.74
#